data_AF-A0A932VND9-F1
#
_entry.id   AF-A0A932VND9-F1
#
_cell.length_a   1.000
_cell.length_b   1.000
_cell.length_c   1.000
_cell.angle_alpha   90.00
_cell.angle_beta   90.00
_cell.angle_gamma   90.00
#
_symmetry.space_group_name_H-M   'P 1'
#
loop_
_entity.id
_entity.type
_entity.pdbx_description
1 polymer ?
#
loop_
_entity_poly.entity_id
_entity_poly.type
_entity_poly.pdbx_seq_one_letter_code
_entity_poly.pdbx_strand_id
1 'polypeptide(L)'
;MKEKNKKAETKKDFVATSSKRSYETNPALKDIAFKLKDRCSSLRMQEDTVQTTEQFPSFDISYPPQNEITHFVKAIGDTTGLQSDFKESLSKIANTFNKAITNLKDHEKVNSQIRELLIENFFHTARALAVAVEARDPYTGGHSDRVFQIATEIGKRCNISAIEQLYLEGGALLHDVGKIAIRDGVLLKPGPLTDLEYKEMQLHTIIGAQMVKKLNCLHGCIDAVLFHHERMDGYGYPYGLKGDEIPMTARITSIADAYDAMTTNRIYRKALSHEQALEEIIRNSGTQFDSEVVKVFTKWWEDKFQKD
;
A
#
# COMPACT_ATOMS: atom_id res chain seq x y z
N MET A 1 42.32 11.74 -30.65
CA MET A 1 42.76 12.54 -29.49
C MET A 1 41.56 13.38 -29.07
N LYS A 2 40.85 12.97 -28.01
CA LYS A 2 40.95 13.54 -26.64
C LYS A 2 40.37 14.96 -26.60
N GLU A 3 39.52 15.39 -25.66
CA GLU A 3 38.91 14.80 -24.48
C GLU A 3 37.94 15.87 -23.92
N LYS A 4 36.75 15.41 -23.51
CA LYS A 4 36.09 15.67 -22.21
C LYS A 4 35.77 17.08 -21.68
N ASN A 5 34.51 17.13 -21.19
CA ASN A 5 34.02 17.67 -19.91
C ASN A 5 33.82 19.20 -19.82
N LYS A 6 32.75 19.74 -19.19
CA LYS A 6 31.96 19.24 -18.06
C LYS A 6 30.62 20.02 -17.89
N LYS A 7 29.61 19.27 -17.44
CA LYS A 7 28.35 19.59 -16.72
C LYS A 7 28.18 20.97 -16.05
N ALA A 8 26.92 21.44 -16.03
CA ALA A 8 26.12 21.75 -14.81
C ALA A 8 24.64 21.99 -15.26
N GLU A 9 23.70 21.11 -14.90
CA GLU A 9 22.76 21.24 -13.77
C GLU A 9 21.41 21.92 -14.12
N THR A 10 20.34 21.12 -14.06
CA THR A 10 19.06 21.49 -13.42
C THR A 10 18.24 20.21 -13.28
N LYS A 11 18.53 19.46 -12.21
CA LYS A 11 17.57 18.53 -11.62
C LYS A 11 16.45 19.40 -11.05
N LYS A 12 15.21 19.25 -11.55
CA LYS A 12 14.05 19.73 -10.81
C LYS A 12 13.77 18.71 -9.73
N ASP A 13 13.98 19.14 -8.49
CA ASP A 13 13.69 18.38 -7.29
C ASP A 13 12.19 18.04 -7.24
N PHE A 14 11.92 16.75 -7.16
CA PHE A 14 10.60 16.20 -6.87
C PHE A 14 10.35 16.44 -5.38
N VAL A 15 9.73 17.57 -5.05
CA VAL A 15 9.26 17.82 -3.69
C VAL A 15 8.16 16.79 -3.42
N ALA A 16 8.47 15.82 -2.57
CA ALA A 16 7.48 14.97 -1.93
C ALA A 16 6.53 15.87 -1.12
N THR A 17 5.44 16.30 -1.74
CA THR A 17 4.29 16.76 -0.97
C THR A 17 3.76 15.54 -0.25
N SER A 18 3.93 15.51 1.09
CA SER A 18 3.17 14.61 1.95
C SER A 18 1.70 14.95 1.74
N SER A 19 1.07 14.27 0.78
CA SER A 19 -0.35 14.41 0.52
C SER A 19 -1.07 13.95 1.77
N LYS A 20 -1.70 14.89 2.49
CA LYS A 20 -2.73 14.52 3.46
C LYS A 20 -3.71 13.64 2.70
N ARG A 21 -3.94 12.42 3.22
CA ARG A 21 -4.80 11.43 2.56
C ARG A 21 -6.11 12.10 2.15
N SER A 22 -6.56 11.90 0.90
CA SER A 22 -7.64 12.70 0.28
C SER A 22 -8.96 12.67 1.07
N TYR A 23 -9.17 11.64 1.89
CA TYR A 23 -10.31 11.54 2.81
C TYR A 23 -10.27 12.48 4.03
N GLU A 24 -9.10 13.03 4.40
CA GLU A 24 -8.94 13.96 5.52
C GLU A 24 -9.19 15.43 5.11
N THR A 25 -9.09 15.72 3.81
CA THR A 25 -9.14 17.07 3.25
C THR A 25 -10.44 17.37 2.49
N ASN A 26 -11.21 16.35 2.07
CA ASN A 26 -12.49 16.53 1.38
C ASN A 26 -13.67 16.65 2.37
N PRO A 27 -14.44 17.76 2.38
CA PRO A 27 -15.57 17.98 3.30
C PRO A 27 -16.67 16.91 3.25
N ALA A 28 -16.91 16.29 2.09
CA ALA A 28 -17.89 15.21 1.94
C ALA A 28 -17.40 13.89 2.56
N LEU A 29 -16.08 13.63 2.49
CA LEU A 29 -15.43 12.48 3.16
C LEU A 29 -15.26 12.73 4.66
N LYS A 30 -15.13 13.99 5.06
CA LYS A 30 -15.01 14.45 6.44
C LYS A 30 -16.30 14.23 7.23
N ASP A 31 -17.48 14.39 6.64
CA ASP A 31 -18.76 14.15 7.31
C ASP A 31 -18.99 12.64 7.60
N ILE A 32 -18.50 11.78 6.71
CA ILE A 32 -18.46 10.33 6.92
C ILE A 32 -17.43 9.96 8.00
N ALA A 33 -16.22 10.54 7.95
CA ALA A 33 -15.19 10.34 8.98
C ALA A 33 -15.62 10.88 10.36
N PHE A 34 -16.38 11.97 10.41
CA PHE A 34 -16.87 12.62 11.62
C PHE A 34 -18.01 11.83 12.28
N LYS A 35 -19.00 11.38 11.50
CA LYS A 35 -20.07 10.46 11.97
C LYS A 35 -19.53 9.10 12.45
N LEU A 36 -18.33 8.72 12.01
CA LEU A 36 -17.66 7.48 12.42
C LEU A 36 -16.70 7.66 13.59
N LYS A 37 -16.19 8.88 13.81
CA LYS A 37 -15.40 9.22 15.00
C LYS A 37 -16.26 9.15 16.26
N ASP A 38 -17.54 9.53 16.16
CA ASP A 38 -18.46 9.62 17.30
C ASP A 38 -18.91 8.25 17.87
N ARG A 39 -18.91 7.19 17.04
CA ARG A 39 -19.09 5.80 17.51
C ARG A 39 -17.80 5.17 18.05
N CYS A 40 -16.63 5.73 17.74
CA CYS A 40 -15.36 5.31 18.34
C CYS A 40 -15.10 6.00 19.70
N SER A 41 -15.70 7.18 19.94
CA SER A 41 -15.66 7.87 21.24
C SER A 41 -16.18 6.99 22.38
N SER A 42 -17.22 6.20 22.12
CA SER A 42 -17.88 5.35 23.11
C SER A 42 -17.13 4.02 23.37
N LEU A 43 -16.17 3.64 22.52
CA LEU A 43 -15.24 2.52 22.77
C LEU A 43 -13.87 2.98 23.30
N ARG A 44 -13.54 4.27 23.18
CA ARG A 44 -12.32 4.88 23.75
C ARG A 44 -12.42 5.23 25.23
N MET A 45 -13.63 5.26 25.80
CA MET A 45 -13.84 5.52 27.24
C MET A 45 -13.31 4.41 28.17
N GLN A 46 -12.66 3.37 27.63
CA GLN A 46 -11.89 2.39 28.42
C GLN A 46 -10.36 2.46 28.22
N GLU A 47 -9.85 3.33 27.35
CA GLU A 47 -8.39 3.51 27.12
C GLU A 47 -7.86 4.91 27.51
N ASP A 48 -8.73 5.87 27.84
CA ASP A 48 -8.32 7.22 28.25
C ASP A 48 -7.88 7.27 29.73
N THR A 49 -6.66 6.79 30.00
CA THR A 49 -5.85 7.30 31.12
C THR A 49 -4.37 7.46 30.76
N VAL A 50 -4.06 7.80 29.50
CA VAL A 50 -2.72 8.32 29.16
C VAL A 50 -2.86 9.45 28.14
N GLN A 51 -2.75 10.68 28.63
CA GLN A 51 -2.61 11.88 27.80
C GLN A 51 -1.33 11.76 26.95
N THR A 52 -1.47 11.76 25.63
CA THR A 52 -0.36 11.95 24.69
C THR A 52 -0.44 13.35 24.09
N THR A 53 -0.12 14.33 24.93
CA THR A 53 0.33 15.65 24.48
C THR A 53 1.75 15.81 24.98
N GLU A 54 2.71 15.46 24.13
CA GLU A 54 4.01 16.12 24.02
C GLU A 54 4.73 15.46 22.85
N GLN A 55 5.39 16.27 22.02
CA GLN A 55 6.36 15.78 21.04
C GLN A 55 7.22 14.74 21.74
N PHE A 56 7.29 13.51 21.18
CA PHE A 56 8.34 12.61 21.63
C PHE A 56 9.66 13.37 21.41
N PRO A 57 10.43 13.69 22.48
CA PRO A 57 11.76 14.18 22.26
C PRO A 57 12.45 13.09 21.46
N SER A 58 12.93 13.44 20.26
CA SER A 58 13.93 12.64 19.58
C SER A 58 15.14 12.66 20.50
N PHE A 59 15.20 11.69 21.40
CA PHE A 59 16.41 11.39 22.12
C PHE A 59 17.37 10.89 21.05
N ASP A 60 18.23 11.79 20.60
CA ASP A 60 19.39 11.48 19.78
C ASP A 60 20.36 10.70 20.67
N ILE A 61 19.99 9.46 20.98
CA ILE A 61 20.88 8.50 21.59
C ILE A 61 21.75 8.02 20.43
N SER A 62 22.77 8.81 20.14
CA SER A 62 24.01 8.32 19.57
C SER A 62 24.51 7.25 20.53
N TYR A 63 24.16 5.99 20.25
CA TYR A 63 24.73 4.87 20.97
C TYR A 63 26.23 4.88 20.65
N PRO A 64 27.10 4.86 21.67
CA PRO A 64 28.53 4.76 21.43
C PRO A 64 28.76 3.53 20.54
N PRO A 65 29.44 3.66 19.38
CA PRO A 65 29.70 2.54 18.50
C PRO A 65 30.30 1.40 19.32
N GLN A 66 30.06 0.14 18.94
CA GLN A 66 30.42 -1.05 19.75
C GLN A 66 31.89 -1.07 20.23
N ASN A 67 32.76 -0.35 19.51
CA ASN A 67 34.15 -0.09 19.83
C ASN A 67 34.31 0.77 21.10
N GLU A 68 33.46 1.77 21.36
CA GLU A 68 33.50 2.63 22.55
C GLU A 68 33.06 1.92 23.83
N ILE A 69 32.06 1.03 23.77
CA ILE A 69 31.69 0.18 24.93
C ILE A 69 32.82 -0.82 25.22
N THR A 70 33.41 -1.41 24.18
CA THR A 70 34.56 -2.31 24.32
C THR A 70 35.78 -1.57 24.87
N HIS A 71 36.01 -0.32 24.42
CA HIS A 71 37.05 0.56 24.94
C HIS A 71 36.77 1.03 26.37
N PHE A 72 35.52 1.26 26.75
CA PHE A 72 35.13 1.62 28.12
C PHE A 72 35.35 0.44 29.07
N VAL A 73 34.95 -0.77 28.68
CA VAL A 73 35.22 -2.00 29.42
C VAL A 73 36.72 -2.29 29.51
N LYS A 74 37.48 -2.03 28.44
CA LYS A 74 38.94 -2.16 28.42
C LYS A 74 39.64 -1.10 29.28
N ALA A 75 39.17 0.14 29.26
CA ALA A 75 39.64 1.24 30.11
C ALA A 75 39.34 1.01 31.59
N ILE A 76 38.22 0.35 31.92
CA ILE A 76 37.93 -0.16 33.27
C ILE A 76 38.83 -1.36 33.62
N GLY A 77 39.25 -2.16 32.63
CA GLY A 77 40.24 -3.21 32.80
C GLY A 77 41.63 -2.68 33.17
N ASP A 78 42.01 -1.53 32.61
CA ASP A 78 43.29 -0.83 32.80
C ASP A 78 43.35 0.05 34.07
N THR A 79 42.39 -0.08 35.00
CA THR A 79 42.39 0.66 36.27
C THR A 79 43.34 0.04 37.28
N THR A 80 44.65 0.24 37.09
CA THR A 80 45.65 -0.02 38.12
C THR A 80 45.47 0.99 39.26
N GLY A 81 44.73 0.61 40.31
CA GLY A 81 44.55 1.42 41.52
C GLY A 81 43.14 1.51 42.11
N LEU A 82 42.12 0.90 41.51
CA LEU A 82 40.76 0.86 42.08
C LEU A 82 40.61 -0.28 43.10
N GLN A 83 39.89 -0.01 44.21
CA GLN A 83 39.51 -1.05 45.18
C GLN A 83 38.69 -2.15 44.51
N SER A 84 38.90 -3.41 44.92
CA SER A 84 38.29 -4.61 44.32
C SER A 84 36.77 -4.50 44.17
N ASP A 85 36.12 -3.94 45.18
CA ASP A 85 34.66 -3.89 45.30
C ASP A 85 34.04 -2.93 44.27
N PHE A 86 34.78 -1.88 43.92
CA PHE A 86 34.39 -0.95 42.87
C PHE A 86 34.56 -1.56 41.48
N LYS A 87 35.63 -2.33 41.27
CA LYS A 87 35.85 -3.09 40.01
C LYS A 87 34.76 -4.14 39.80
N GLU A 88 34.35 -4.83 40.85
CA GLU A 88 33.26 -5.80 40.80
C GLU A 88 31.91 -5.14 40.51
N SER A 89 31.64 -3.98 41.13
CA SER A 89 30.43 -3.20 40.88
C SER A 89 30.34 -2.71 39.43
N LEU A 90 31.44 -2.19 38.87
CA LEU A 90 31.51 -1.77 37.47
C LEU A 90 31.32 -2.95 36.50
N SER A 91 31.88 -4.12 36.81
CA SER A 91 31.68 -5.32 36.02
C SER A 91 30.20 -5.77 36.02
N LYS A 92 29.53 -5.75 37.19
CA LYS A 92 28.09 -6.05 37.30
C LYS A 92 27.23 -5.07 36.49
N ILE A 93 27.56 -3.78 36.50
CA ILE A 93 26.88 -2.76 35.71
C ILE A 93 27.07 -3.02 34.22
N ALA A 94 28.31 -3.21 33.76
CA ALA A 94 28.62 -3.50 32.36
C ALA A 94 27.91 -4.77 31.85
N ASN A 95 27.86 -5.83 32.67
CA ASN A 95 27.15 -7.06 32.35
C ASN A 95 25.64 -6.85 32.26
N THR A 96 25.06 -6.05 33.17
CA THR A 96 23.63 -5.72 33.15
C THR A 96 23.26 -4.90 31.90
N PHE A 97 24.09 -3.91 31.55
CA PHE A 97 23.90 -3.13 30.33
C PHE A 97 24.01 -3.99 29.06
N ASN A 98 25.03 -4.86 28.97
CA ASN A 98 25.17 -5.78 27.83
C ASN A 98 23.95 -6.71 27.70
N LYS A 99 23.44 -7.26 28.81
CA LYS A 99 22.20 -8.05 28.81
C LYS A 99 21.00 -7.24 28.33
N ALA A 100 20.85 -5.99 28.78
CA ALA A 100 19.77 -5.12 28.35
C ALA A 100 19.82 -4.83 26.84
N ILE A 101 21.01 -4.54 26.29
CA ILE A 101 21.19 -4.31 24.85
C ILE A 101 20.88 -5.57 24.04
N THR A 102 21.33 -6.75 24.49
CA THR A 102 21.00 -8.02 23.82
C THR A 102 19.49 -8.27 23.84
N ASN A 103 18.83 -8.08 24.99
CA ASN A 103 17.37 -8.23 25.10
C ASN A 103 16.64 -7.26 24.16
N LEU A 104 17.07 -6.01 24.05
CA LEU A 104 16.49 -5.03 23.13
C LEU A 104 16.60 -5.48 21.67
N LYS A 105 17.77 -6.00 21.26
CA LYS A 105 17.96 -6.56 19.91
C LYS A 105 17.07 -7.78 19.66
N ASP A 106 16.94 -8.67 20.64
CA ASP A 106 16.08 -9.84 20.55
C ASP A 106 14.60 -9.42 20.43
N HIS A 107 14.15 -8.44 21.21
CA HIS A 107 12.81 -7.88 21.09
C HIS A 107 12.55 -7.21 19.73
N GLU A 108 13.52 -6.45 19.21
CA GLU A 108 13.40 -5.83 17.88
C GLU A 108 13.28 -6.89 16.79
N LYS A 109 14.10 -7.96 16.86
CA LYS A 109 14.06 -9.09 15.94
C LYS A 109 12.71 -9.81 15.99
N VAL A 110 12.23 -10.16 17.18
CA VAL A 110 10.91 -10.81 17.36
C VAL A 110 9.81 -9.90 16.82
N ASN A 111 9.86 -8.60 17.09
CA ASN A 111 8.88 -7.65 16.56
C ASN A 111 8.91 -7.55 15.03
N SER A 112 10.09 -7.65 14.39
CA SER A 112 10.18 -7.72 12.93
C SER A 112 9.52 -8.98 12.38
N GLN A 113 9.80 -10.14 12.98
CA GLN A 113 9.21 -11.41 12.58
C GLN A 113 7.69 -11.43 12.75
N ILE A 114 7.17 -10.87 13.85
CA ILE A 114 5.73 -10.71 14.06
C ILE A 114 5.11 -9.82 12.97
N ARG A 115 5.76 -8.70 12.62
CA ARG A 115 5.26 -7.82 11.55
C ARG A 115 5.23 -8.52 10.20
N GLU A 116 6.30 -9.25 9.86
CA GLU A 116 6.37 -10.04 8.62
C GLU A 116 5.26 -11.08 8.56
N LEU A 117 5.06 -11.85 9.64
CA LEU A 117 3.99 -12.85 9.73
C LEU A 117 2.58 -12.22 9.63
N LEU A 118 2.38 -11.04 10.24
CA LEU A 118 1.11 -10.32 10.14
C LEU A 118 0.82 -9.85 8.71
N ILE A 119 1.83 -9.34 8.00
CA ILE A 119 1.72 -8.95 6.59
C ILE A 119 1.44 -10.17 5.72
N GLU A 120 2.16 -11.27 5.94
CA GLU A 120 1.98 -12.51 5.19
C GLU A 120 0.56 -13.06 5.39
N ASN A 121 0.11 -13.21 6.64
CA ASN A 121 -1.22 -13.69 6.98
C ASN A 121 -2.33 -12.76 6.44
N PHE A 122 -2.07 -11.45 6.41
CA PHE A 122 -2.95 -10.50 5.74
C PHE A 122 -3.14 -10.86 4.26
N PHE A 123 -2.05 -11.03 3.50
CA PHE A 123 -2.13 -11.35 2.09
C PHE A 123 -2.74 -12.73 1.81
N HIS A 124 -2.49 -13.73 2.66
CA HIS A 124 -3.15 -15.03 2.58
C HIS A 124 -4.67 -14.90 2.76
N THR A 125 -5.11 -14.13 3.76
CA THR A 125 -6.53 -13.90 4.04
C THR A 125 -7.20 -13.10 2.92
N ALA A 126 -6.55 -12.03 2.44
CA ALA A 126 -7.05 -11.21 1.35
C ALA A 126 -7.23 -12.03 0.06
N ARG A 127 -6.23 -12.86 -0.28
CA ARG A 127 -6.29 -13.77 -1.43
C ARG A 127 -7.41 -14.81 -1.27
N ALA A 128 -7.59 -15.38 -0.08
CA ALA A 128 -8.69 -16.32 0.17
C ALA A 128 -10.07 -15.68 -0.04
N LEU A 129 -10.24 -14.42 0.41
CA LEU A 129 -11.47 -13.66 0.17
C LEU A 129 -11.68 -13.36 -1.32
N ALA A 130 -10.62 -12.93 -2.02
CA ALA A 130 -10.68 -12.69 -3.45
C ALA A 130 -11.11 -13.96 -4.20
N VAL A 131 -10.47 -15.10 -3.94
CA VAL A 131 -10.83 -16.39 -4.52
C VAL A 131 -12.28 -16.77 -4.21
N ALA A 132 -12.78 -16.51 -3.00
CA ALA A 132 -14.16 -16.78 -2.65
C ALA A 132 -15.17 -15.92 -3.44
N VAL A 133 -14.84 -14.66 -3.71
CA VAL A 133 -15.65 -13.78 -4.58
C VAL A 133 -15.57 -14.24 -6.03
N GLU A 134 -14.36 -14.54 -6.53
CA GLU A 134 -14.14 -15.05 -7.89
C GLU A 134 -14.82 -16.39 -8.12
N ALA A 135 -14.96 -17.24 -7.09
CA ALA A 135 -15.70 -18.50 -7.22
C ALA A 135 -17.18 -18.32 -7.58
N ARG A 136 -17.75 -17.14 -7.30
CA ARG A 136 -19.11 -16.76 -7.74
C ARG A 136 -19.13 -16.18 -9.15
N ASP A 137 -18.00 -15.70 -9.66
CA ASP A 137 -17.84 -15.17 -11.02
C ASP A 137 -16.86 -16.06 -11.80
N PRO A 138 -17.38 -17.09 -12.53
CA PRO A 138 -16.57 -18.11 -13.21
C PRO A 138 -15.50 -17.54 -14.15
N TYR A 139 -15.57 -16.25 -14.50
CA TYR A 139 -14.71 -15.58 -15.46
C TYR A 139 -13.49 -14.90 -14.83
N THR A 140 -13.44 -14.83 -13.50
CA THR A 140 -12.43 -14.07 -12.76
C THR A 140 -11.40 -14.94 -12.06
N GLY A 141 -11.38 -16.26 -12.28
CA GLY A 141 -10.38 -17.13 -11.64
C GLY A 141 -8.93 -16.63 -11.79
N GLY A 142 -8.32 -16.26 -10.67
CA GLY A 142 -6.95 -15.73 -10.61
C GLY A 142 -6.78 -14.30 -11.16
N HIS A 143 -7.88 -13.59 -11.41
CA HIS A 143 -7.89 -12.20 -11.88
C HIS A 143 -7.24 -11.28 -10.85
N SER A 144 -7.71 -11.33 -9.60
CA SER A 144 -7.20 -10.51 -8.52
C SER A 144 -5.70 -10.74 -8.31
N ASP A 145 -5.23 -11.98 -8.52
CA ASP A 145 -3.80 -12.32 -8.46
C ASP A 145 -2.98 -11.70 -9.59
N ARG A 146 -3.49 -11.74 -10.83
CA ARG A 146 -2.82 -11.10 -11.96
C ARG A 146 -2.81 -9.59 -11.81
N VAL A 147 -3.93 -8.98 -11.42
CA VAL A 147 -4.04 -7.54 -11.12
C VAL A 147 -3.08 -7.14 -10.01
N PHE A 148 -3.00 -7.92 -8.92
CA PHE A 148 -2.03 -7.73 -7.85
C PHE A 148 -0.59 -7.74 -8.37
N GLN A 149 -0.20 -8.73 -9.18
CA GLN A 149 1.15 -8.82 -9.73
C GLN A 149 1.49 -7.63 -10.65
N ILE A 150 0.56 -7.23 -11.51
CA ILE A 150 0.75 -6.10 -12.42
C ILE A 150 0.86 -4.80 -11.63
N ALA A 151 -0.08 -4.54 -10.72
CA ALA A 151 -0.09 -3.35 -9.86
C ALA A 151 1.19 -3.25 -9.02
N THR A 152 1.67 -4.36 -8.47
CA THR A 152 2.91 -4.43 -7.71
C THR A 152 4.11 -3.93 -8.52
N GLU A 153 4.22 -4.40 -9.76
CA GLU A 153 5.34 -4.05 -10.64
C GLU A 153 5.28 -2.60 -11.13
N ILE A 154 4.08 -2.06 -11.37
CA ILE A 154 3.89 -0.64 -11.68
C ILE A 154 4.24 0.22 -10.45
N GLY A 155 3.71 -0.13 -9.27
CA GLY A 155 3.93 0.61 -8.02
C GLY A 155 5.40 0.78 -7.66
N LYS A 156 6.20 -0.29 -7.75
CA LYS A 156 7.66 -0.26 -7.55
C LYS A 156 8.36 0.75 -8.46
N ARG A 157 7.84 0.99 -9.66
CA ARG A 157 8.39 1.93 -10.65
C ARG A 157 7.86 3.35 -10.49
N CYS A 158 6.72 3.54 -9.80
CA CYS A 158 6.12 4.84 -9.49
C CYS A 158 6.76 5.55 -8.27
N ASN A 159 7.77 4.95 -7.62
CA ASN A 159 8.48 5.53 -6.46
C ASN A 159 7.56 5.90 -5.28
N ILE A 160 6.52 5.09 -5.05
CA ILE A 160 5.66 5.20 -3.86
C ILE A 160 6.37 4.65 -2.62
N SER A 161 5.95 5.08 -1.43
CA SER A 161 6.52 4.59 -0.17
C SER A 161 6.23 3.09 0.03
N ALA A 162 7.02 2.42 0.86
CA ALA A 162 6.80 1.00 1.20
C ALA A 162 5.40 0.74 1.80
N ILE A 163 4.85 1.71 2.54
CA ILE A 163 3.50 1.62 3.10
C ILE A 163 2.44 1.75 2.01
N GLU A 164 2.60 2.70 1.07
CA GLU A 164 1.68 2.85 -0.06
C GLU A 164 1.74 1.63 -1.00
N GLN A 165 2.91 1.03 -1.18
CA GLN A 165 3.08 -0.22 -1.91
C GLN A 165 2.27 -1.35 -1.28
N LEU A 166 2.35 -1.51 0.05
CA LEU A 166 1.55 -2.51 0.78
C LEU A 166 0.04 -2.27 0.61
N TYR A 167 -0.38 -1.00 0.63
CA TYR A 167 -1.78 -0.62 0.43
C TYR A 167 -2.28 -0.83 -1.00
N LEU A 168 -1.43 -0.54 -1.99
CA LEU A 168 -1.70 -0.83 -3.40
C LEU A 168 -1.87 -2.33 -3.61
N GLU A 169 -0.94 -3.12 -3.09
CA GLU A 169 -0.93 -4.58 -3.15
C GLU A 169 -2.20 -5.18 -2.53
N GLY A 170 -2.51 -4.80 -1.28
CA GLY A 170 -3.72 -5.26 -0.60
C GLY A 170 -5.01 -4.81 -1.30
N GLY A 171 -5.03 -3.56 -1.76
CA GLY A 171 -6.13 -2.99 -2.51
C GLY A 171 -6.37 -3.66 -3.86
N ALA A 172 -5.31 -4.01 -4.58
CA ALA A 172 -5.39 -4.72 -5.86
C ALA A 172 -5.98 -6.14 -5.71
N LEU A 173 -5.66 -6.85 -4.63
CA LEU A 173 -6.31 -8.14 -4.34
C LEU A 173 -7.79 -8.01 -3.98
N LEU A 174 -8.16 -6.91 -3.31
CA LEU A 174 -9.49 -6.74 -2.73
C LEU A 174 -10.40 -5.81 -3.54
N HIS A 175 -9.96 -5.27 -4.67
CA HIS A 175 -10.67 -4.22 -5.42
C HIS A 175 -12.11 -4.64 -5.75
N ASP A 176 -12.31 -5.92 -6.03
CA ASP A 176 -13.58 -6.53 -6.41
C ASP A 176 -14.33 -7.22 -5.25
N VAL A 177 -13.84 -7.17 -4.01
CA VAL A 177 -14.42 -7.94 -2.89
C VAL A 177 -15.90 -7.59 -2.64
N GLY A 178 -16.32 -6.37 -2.99
CA GLY A 178 -17.71 -5.94 -2.88
C GLY A 178 -18.67 -6.62 -3.85
N LYS A 179 -18.18 -7.32 -4.89
CA LYS A 179 -19.01 -8.13 -5.79
C LYS A 179 -19.77 -9.21 -5.04
N ILE A 180 -19.35 -9.56 -3.83
CA ILE A 180 -20.08 -10.47 -2.95
C ILE A 180 -21.52 -10.02 -2.66
N ALA A 181 -21.81 -8.72 -2.72
CA ALA A 181 -23.15 -8.19 -2.45
C ALA A 181 -23.97 -7.92 -3.72
N ILE A 182 -23.41 -8.18 -4.91
CA ILE A 182 -24.10 -7.98 -6.19
C ILE A 182 -24.96 -9.22 -6.47
N ARG A 183 -26.18 -9.00 -6.97
CA ARG A 183 -27.10 -10.10 -7.30
C ARG A 183 -26.57 -10.91 -8.47
N ASP A 184 -26.73 -12.23 -8.42
CA ASP A 184 -26.26 -13.14 -9.48
C ASP A 184 -26.84 -12.77 -10.85
N GLY A 185 -28.11 -12.35 -10.91
CA GLY A 185 -28.74 -11.92 -12.17
C GLY A 185 -28.09 -10.69 -12.83
N VAL A 186 -27.38 -9.87 -12.05
CA VAL A 186 -26.57 -8.74 -12.55
C VAL A 186 -25.14 -9.18 -12.80
N LEU A 187 -24.52 -9.87 -11.83
CA LEU A 187 -23.13 -10.30 -11.90
C LEU A 187 -22.86 -11.27 -13.06
N LEU A 188 -23.76 -12.22 -13.29
CA LEU A 188 -23.61 -13.31 -14.26
C LEU A 188 -24.34 -13.07 -15.57
N LYS A 189 -24.88 -11.87 -15.79
CA LYS A 189 -25.74 -11.59 -16.93
C LYS A 189 -25.03 -11.82 -18.27
N PRO A 190 -25.61 -12.62 -19.18
CA PRO A 190 -25.08 -12.76 -20.53
C PRO A 190 -25.49 -11.61 -21.43
N GLY A 191 -24.65 -10.57 -21.46
CA GLY A 191 -24.79 -9.43 -22.35
C GLY A 191 -24.69 -8.08 -21.62
N PRO A 192 -25.13 -6.99 -22.26
CA PRO A 192 -25.07 -5.66 -21.67
C PRO A 192 -26.00 -5.54 -20.46
N LEU A 193 -25.52 -4.80 -19.45
CA LEU A 193 -26.33 -4.36 -18.32
C LEU A 193 -27.23 -3.20 -18.75
N THR A 194 -28.45 -3.17 -18.23
CA THR A 194 -29.32 -1.99 -18.25
C THR A 194 -28.76 -0.92 -17.31
N ASP A 195 -29.22 0.32 -17.42
CA ASP A 195 -28.76 1.42 -16.56
C ASP A 195 -28.94 1.13 -15.06
N LEU A 196 -30.02 0.43 -14.68
CA LEU A 196 -30.27 0.06 -13.29
C LEU A 196 -29.32 -1.05 -12.81
N GLU A 197 -29.09 -2.07 -13.64
CA GLU A 197 -28.15 -3.15 -13.34
C GLU A 197 -26.71 -2.63 -13.31
N TYR A 198 -26.36 -1.67 -14.17
CA TYR A 198 -25.07 -1.01 -14.16
C TYR A 198 -24.87 -0.21 -12.87
N LYS A 199 -25.87 0.57 -12.44
CA LYS A 199 -25.84 1.26 -11.13
C LYS A 199 -25.68 0.29 -9.96
N GLU A 200 -26.32 -0.87 -10.02
CA GLU A 200 -26.11 -1.91 -9.02
C GLU A 200 -24.68 -2.45 -9.05
N MET A 201 -24.15 -2.79 -10.23
CA MET A 201 -22.78 -3.26 -10.39
C MET A 201 -21.78 -2.26 -9.80
N GLN A 202 -21.97 -0.95 -10.02
CA GLN A 202 -21.10 0.10 -9.48
C GLN A 202 -21.00 0.09 -7.95
N LEU A 203 -22.01 -0.44 -7.23
CA LEU A 203 -22.03 -0.50 -5.77
C LEU A 203 -20.92 -1.39 -5.19
N HIS A 204 -20.32 -2.29 -5.97
CA HIS A 204 -19.23 -3.16 -5.47
C HIS A 204 -18.07 -2.34 -4.90
N THR A 205 -17.76 -1.18 -5.48
CA THR A 205 -16.71 -0.27 -4.98
C THR A 205 -17.03 0.22 -3.56
N ILE A 206 -18.24 0.72 -3.35
CA ILE A 206 -18.72 1.25 -2.07
C ILE A 206 -18.83 0.14 -1.03
N ILE A 207 -19.40 -1.01 -1.41
CA ILE A 207 -19.59 -2.13 -0.49
C ILE A 207 -18.24 -2.74 -0.12
N GLY A 208 -17.34 -2.92 -1.09
CA GLY A 208 -15.97 -3.40 -0.86
C GLY A 208 -15.23 -2.48 0.11
N ALA A 209 -15.28 -1.17 -0.11
CA ALA A 209 -14.70 -0.19 0.80
C ALA A 209 -15.29 -0.28 2.22
N GLN A 210 -16.60 -0.47 2.36
CA GLN A 210 -17.26 -0.66 3.66
C GLN A 210 -16.84 -1.95 4.37
N MET A 211 -16.62 -3.04 3.62
CA MET A 211 -16.12 -4.31 4.17
C MET A 211 -14.68 -4.16 4.67
N VAL A 212 -13.81 -3.61 3.83
CA VAL A 212 -12.38 -3.39 4.12
C VAL A 212 -12.21 -2.45 5.31
N LYS A 213 -13.05 -1.41 5.41
CA LYS A 213 -13.04 -0.46 6.53
C LYS A 213 -13.28 -1.06 7.91
N LYS A 214 -13.99 -2.18 8.00
CA LYS A 214 -14.20 -2.87 9.29
C LYS A 214 -12.93 -3.54 9.80
N LEU A 215 -11.91 -3.66 8.95
CA LEU A 215 -10.65 -4.33 9.24
C LEU A 215 -9.59 -3.23 9.43
N ASN A 216 -9.24 -2.93 10.68
CA ASN A 216 -8.33 -1.83 11.01
C ASN A 216 -6.98 -1.90 10.27
N CYS A 217 -6.47 -3.12 10.02
CA CYS A 217 -5.26 -3.37 9.26
C CYS A 217 -5.36 -2.99 7.77
N LEU A 218 -6.57 -2.86 7.23
CA LEU A 218 -6.81 -2.69 5.79
C LEU A 218 -7.24 -1.28 5.40
N HIS A 219 -7.29 -0.35 6.35
CA HIS A 219 -7.72 1.02 6.08
C HIS A 219 -6.98 1.67 4.91
N GLY A 220 -5.69 1.38 4.75
CA GLY A 220 -4.90 1.93 3.64
C GLY A 220 -5.27 1.39 2.27
N CYS A 221 -5.89 0.20 2.19
CA CYS A 221 -6.29 -0.42 0.93
C CYS A 221 -7.59 0.19 0.36
N ILE A 222 -8.34 0.94 1.18
CA ILE A 222 -9.67 1.44 0.83
C ILE A 222 -9.65 2.27 -0.45
N ASP A 223 -8.64 3.11 -0.65
CA ASP A 223 -8.57 4.01 -1.79
C ASP A 223 -8.55 3.24 -3.12
N ALA A 224 -7.74 2.18 -3.21
CA ALA A 224 -7.71 1.32 -4.39
C ALA A 224 -9.05 0.61 -4.60
N VAL A 225 -9.67 0.10 -3.53
CA VAL A 225 -10.97 -0.60 -3.65
C VAL A 225 -12.10 0.34 -4.06
N LEU A 226 -12.15 1.54 -3.48
CA LEU A 226 -13.25 2.48 -3.68
C LEU A 226 -13.16 3.22 -5.01
N PHE A 227 -11.95 3.53 -5.46
CA PHE A 227 -11.73 4.48 -6.55
C PHE A 227 -11.09 3.87 -7.81
N HIS A 228 -10.86 2.55 -7.89
CA HIS A 228 -10.22 1.94 -9.08
C HIS A 228 -11.02 2.10 -10.39
N HIS A 229 -12.30 2.48 -10.31
CA HIS A 229 -13.14 2.82 -11.46
C HIS A 229 -13.36 4.33 -11.65
N GLU A 230 -12.70 5.17 -10.85
CA GLU A 230 -12.59 6.59 -11.17
C GLU A 230 -11.70 6.78 -12.41
N ARG A 231 -11.98 7.83 -13.18
CA ARG A 231 -11.29 8.13 -14.43
C ARG A 231 -10.68 9.52 -14.33
N MET A 232 -9.51 9.74 -14.94
CA MET A 232 -8.84 11.05 -14.87
C MET A 232 -9.71 12.21 -15.39
N ASP A 233 -10.59 11.93 -16.34
CA ASP A 233 -11.58 12.86 -16.92
C ASP A 233 -12.84 13.10 -16.04
N GLY A 234 -13.01 12.32 -14.97
CA GLY A 234 -14.13 12.36 -14.02
C GLY A 234 -15.45 11.84 -14.55
N TYR A 235 -15.44 11.06 -15.63
CA TYR A 235 -16.59 10.25 -16.04
C TYR A 235 -16.63 8.88 -15.37
N GLY A 236 -15.75 8.66 -14.38
CA GLY A 236 -15.70 7.44 -13.57
C GLY A 236 -16.74 7.43 -12.44
N TYR A 237 -16.62 6.42 -11.58
CA TYR A 237 -17.52 6.20 -10.45
C TYR A 237 -16.72 5.66 -9.25
N PRO A 238 -17.25 5.76 -8.01
CA PRO A 238 -18.60 6.18 -7.62
C PRO A 238 -18.83 7.69 -7.43
N TYR A 239 -17.78 8.53 -7.39
CA TYR A 239 -17.90 9.96 -7.08
C TYR A 239 -17.55 10.89 -8.25
N GLY A 240 -16.96 10.38 -9.33
CA GLY A 240 -16.59 11.20 -10.49
C GLY A 240 -15.40 12.12 -10.20
N LEU A 241 -14.44 11.60 -9.42
CA LEU A 241 -13.21 12.31 -9.07
C LEU A 241 -12.38 12.63 -10.31
N LYS A 242 -11.67 13.76 -10.32
CA LYS A 242 -10.87 14.21 -11.47
C LYS A 242 -9.41 14.39 -11.14
N GLY A 243 -8.56 14.00 -12.09
CA GLY A 243 -7.12 14.24 -12.02
C GLY A 243 -6.52 13.83 -10.68
N ASP A 244 -5.98 14.82 -9.96
CA ASP A 244 -5.25 14.57 -8.73
C ASP A 244 -6.10 14.20 -7.49
N GLU A 245 -7.42 14.30 -7.60
CA GLU A 245 -8.34 13.84 -6.56
C GLU A 245 -8.35 12.31 -6.42
N ILE A 246 -7.99 11.59 -7.48
CA ILE A 246 -7.93 10.13 -7.50
C ILE A 246 -6.63 9.69 -6.80
N PRO A 247 -6.67 8.83 -5.77
CA PRO A 247 -5.45 8.36 -5.12
C PRO A 247 -4.54 7.56 -6.06
N MET A 248 -3.21 7.69 -5.90
CA MET A 248 -2.22 7.01 -6.75
C MET A 248 -2.44 5.49 -6.79
N THR A 249 -2.79 4.88 -5.65
CA THR A 249 -3.06 3.44 -5.57
C THR A 249 -4.21 3.03 -6.50
N ALA A 250 -5.30 3.81 -6.54
CA ALA A 250 -6.43 3.58 -7.43
C ALA A 250 -6.08 3.78 -8.91
N ARG A 251 -5.26 4.80 -9.24
CA ARG A 251 -4.80 5.03 -10.62
C ARG A 251 -4.00 3.84 -11.15
N ILE A 252 -3.13 3.26 -10.32
CA ILE A 252 -2.36 2.06 -10.67
C ILE A 252 -3.27 0.83 -10.79
N THR A 253 -4.15 0.60 -9.81
CA THR A 253 -5.09 -0.54 -9.84
C THR A 253 -5.99 -0.49 -11.07
N SER A 254 -6.47 0.70 -11.48
CA SER A 254 -7.33 0.87 -12.66
C SER A 254 -6.66 0.38 -13.96
N ILE A 255 -5.38 0.72 -14.16
CA ILE A 255 -4.61 0.27 -15.33
C ILE A 255 -4.36 -1.24 -15.26
N ALA A 256 -4.01 -1.76 -14.07
CA ALA A 256 -3.75 -3.18 -13.87
C ALA A 256 -4.99 -4.04 -14.13
N ASP A 257 -6.15 -3.64 -13.61
CA ASP A 257 -7.45 -4.28 -13.84
C ASP A 257 -7.83 -4.23 -15.32
N ALA A 258 -7.79 -3.06 -15.94
CA ALA A 258 -8.11 -2.91 -17.36
C ALA A 258 -7.22 -3.78 -18.27
N TYR A 259 -5.92 -3.84 -17.98
CA TYR A 259 -4.99 -4.69 -18.73
C TYR A 259 -5.37 -6.17 -18.60
N ASP A 260 -5.57 -6.68 -17.38
CA ASP A 260 -5.93 -8.08 -17.16
C ASP A 260 -7.27 -8.43 -17.80
N ALA A 261 -8.25 -7.53 -17.68
CA ALA A 261 -9.57 -7.62 -18.29
C ALA A 261 -9.49 -7.73 -19.81
N MET A 262 -8.52 -7.05 -20.44
CA MET A 262 -8.29 -7.08 -21.89
C MET A 262 -7.58 -8.36 -22.34
N THR A 263 -6.58 -8.83 -21.59
CA THR A 263 -5.70 -9.95 -21.98
C THR A 263 -6.20 -11.32 -21.50
N THR A 264 -7.29 -11.38 -20.75
CA THR A 264 -7.90 -12.64 -20.30
C THR A 264 -9.18 -12.95 -21.09
N ASN A 265 -9.42 -14.23 -21.39
CA ASN A 265 -10.65 -14.66 -22.05
C ASN A 265 -11.86 -14.47 -21.13
N ARG A 266 -12.95 -13.94 -21.68
CA ARG A 266 -14.26 -13.83 -21.03
C ARG A 266 -15.31 -14.53 -21.90
N ILE A 267 -16.44 -14.98 -21.34
CA ILE A 267 -17.46 -15.70 -22.13
C ILE A 267 -17.93 -14.91 -23.36
N TYR A 268 -18.07 -13.59 -23.22
CA TYR A 268 -18.59 -12.73 -24.30
C TYR A 268 -17.48 -12.17 -25.20
N ARG A 269 -16.20 -12.44 -24.90
CA ARG A 269 -15.07 -11.80 -25.60
C ARG A 269 -13.78 -12.60 -25.48
N LYS A 270 -13.16 -12.91 -26.62
CA LYS A 270 -11.80 -13.45 -26.67
C LYS A 270 -10.79 -12.41 -26.16
N ALA A 271 -9.75 -12.85 -25.46
CA ALA A 271 -8.63 -12.01 -25.04
C ALA A 271 -8.05 -11.22 -26.23
N LEU A 272 -7.68 -9.95 -25.99
CA LEU A 272 -6.84 -9.19 -26.91
C LEU A 272 -5.40 -9.72 -26.85
N SER A 273 -4.61 -9.45 -27.87
CA SER A 273 -3.15 -9.59 -27.75
C SER A 273 -2.59 -8.58 -26.75
N HIS A 274 -1.40 -8.85 -26.22
CA HIS A 274 -0.74 -7.95 -25.28
C HIS A 274 -0.44 -6.58 -25.92
N GLU A 275 -0.12 -6.55 -27.21
CA GLU A 275 0.12 -5.34 -28.01
C GLU A 275 -1.16 -4.52 -28.15
N GLN A 276 -2.28 -5.18 -28.49
CA GLN A 276 -3.58 -4.52 -28.60
C GLN A 276 -4.03 -3.91 -27.26
N ALA A 277 -3.80 -4.62 -26.15
CA ALA A 277 -4.11 -4.11 -24.82
C ALA A 277 -3.23 -2.91 -24.44
N LEU A 278 -1.94 -2.92 -24.82
CA LEU A 278 -1.04 -1.79 -24.65
C LEU A 278 -1.52 -0.56 -25.45
N GLU A 279 -1.82 -0.75 -26.73
CA GLU A 279 -2.32 0.32 -27.61
C GLU A 279 -3.58 0.97 -27.04
N GLU A 280 -4.50 0.15 -26.50
CA GLU A 280 -5.73 0.63 -25.87
C GLU A 280 -5.46 1.44 -24.61
N ILE A 281 -4.52 1.03 -23.76
CA ILE A 281 -4.12 1.81 -22.57
C ILE A 281 -3.49 3.14 -22.98
N ILE A 282 -2.59 3.14 -23.97
CA ILE A 282 -1.95 4.36 -24.48
C ILE A 282 -2.99 5.31 -25.07
N ARG A 283 -3.95 4.79 -25.85
CA ARG A 283 -5.02 5.55 -26.48
C ARG A 283 -5.90 6.28 -25.47
N ASN A 284 -6.11 5.70 -24.29
CA ASN A 284 -6.91 6.27 -23.21
C ASN A 284 -6.07 7.01 -22.14
N SER A 285 -4.80 7.29 -22.42
CA SER A 285 -3.91 8.08 -21.57
C SER A 285 -4.40 9.53 -21.45
N GLY A 286 -4.43 10.06 -20.22
CA GLY A 286 -4.91 11.41 -19.90
C GLY A 286 -6.44 11.56 -19.85
N THR A 287 -7.22 10.53 -20.23
CA THR A 287 -8.69 10.52 -20.13
C THR A 287 -9.16 9.50 -19.12
N GLN A 288 -9.08 8.21 -19.45
CA GLN A 288 -9.38 7.14 -18.50
C GLN A 288 -8.25 7.00 -17.49
N PHE A 289 -7.02 6.96 -17.98
CA PHE A 289 -5.84 6.58 -17.21
C PHE A 289 -4.91 7.77 -16.98
N ASP A 290 -4.20 7.76 -15.86
CA ASP A 290 -3.17 8.75 -15.56
C ASP A 290 -2.01 8.61 -16.54
N SER A 291 -1.66 9.70 -17.24
CA SER A 291 -0.62 9.69 -18.26
C SER A 291 0.77 9.34 -17.72
N GLU A 292 1.08 9.69 -16.47
CA GLU A 292 2.35 9.34 -15.84
C GLU A 292 2.39 7.85 -15.48
N VAL A 293 1.27 7.30 -14.99
CA VAL A 293 1.19 5.86 -14.70
C VAL A 293 1.20 5.05 -15.99
N VAL A 294 0.57 5.53 -17.08
CA VAL A 294 0.65 4.89 -18.40
C VAL A 294 2.10 4.81 -18.89
N LYS A 295 2.91 5.87 -18.75
CA LYS A 295 4.34 5.82 -19.12
C LYS A 295 5.09 4.73 -18.35
N VAL A 296 4.82 4.61 -17.05
CA VAL A 296 5.43 3.57 -16.21
C VAL A 296 4.96 2.17 -16.63
N PHE A 297 3.66 2.01 -16.90
CA PHE A 297 3.08 0.78 -17.39
C PHE A 297 3.70 0.35 -18.74
N THR A 298 3.82 1.26 -19.70
CA THR A 298 4.42 0.97 -21.01
C THR A 298 5.84 0.46 -20.85
N LYS A 299 6.65 1.10 -20.00
CA LYS A 299 8.01 0.61 -19.72
C LYS A 299 8.05 -0.78 -19.09
N TRP A 300 7.17 -1.05 -18.12
CA TRP A 300 7.03 -2.40 -17.56
C TRP A 300 6.62 -3.43 -18.61
N TRP A 301 5.72 -3.05 -19.51
CA TRP A 301 5.26 -3.91 -20.60
C TRP A 301 6.41 -4.24 -21.56
N GLU A 302 7.17 -3.24 -21.99
CA GLU A 302 8.37 -3.41 -22.84
C GLU A 302 9.38 -4.36 -22.17
N ASP A 303 9.69 -4.14 -20.89
CA ASP A 303 10.60 -4.98 -20.12
C ASP A 303 10.16 -6.46 -20.04
N LYS A 304 8.85 -6.71 -20.10
CA LYS A 304 8.23 -8.02 -19.89
C LYS A 304 8.01 -8.78 -21.21
N PHE A 305 7.64 -8.09 -22.28
CA PHE A 305 7.19 -8.71 -23.52
C PHE A 305 8.06 -8.39 -24.74
N GLN A 306 8.93 -7.37 -24.69
CA GLN A 306 9.89 -7.06 -25.77
C GLN A 306 11.33 -7.50 -25.45
N LYS A 307 11.55 -8.32 -24.41
CA LYS A 307 12.84 -8.97 -24.20
C LYS A 307 12.98 -10.17 -25.14
N ASP A 308 13.68 -9.91 -26.23
CA ASP A 308 14.27 -10.81 -27.23
C ASP A 308 13.31 -11.78 -27.94
#